data_AF-A0A151JP36-F1
#
_entry.id   AF-A0A151JP36-F1
#
_cell.length_a   1.000
_cell.length_b   1.000
_cell.length_c   1.000
_cell.angle_alpha   90.00
_cell.angle_beta   90.00
_cell.angle_gamma   90.00
#
_symmetry.space_group_name_H-M   'P 1'
#
loop_
_entity.id
_entity.type
_entity.pdbx_description
1 polymer ?
#
loop_
_entity_poly.entity_id
_entity_poly.type
_entity_poly.pdbx_seq_one_letter_code
_entity_poly.pdbx_strand_id
1 'polypeptide(L)'
;MNNCEDNDAIVSESLQSQDELLISIMFGKRALWDSNIPAKERSKLKKNDQWQEVYNLMGGVLNIKELKDRWRYLRDRFVKAHRAHTQYTPSGSAANSKTIPKFAHYQQMLFLTNTVTHAP
;
A
#
# COMPACT_ATOMS: atom_id res chain seq x y z
N MET A 1 -31.81 19.09 -16.63
CA MET A 1 -30.70 19.79 -15.94
C MET A 1 -30.80 19.46 -14.46
N ASN A 2 -29.90 18.77 -13.77
CA ASN A 2 -28.52 18.33 -14.03
C ASN A 2 -28.29 17.06 -13.19
N ASN A 3 -27.71 16.03 -13.80
CA ASN A 3 -27.35 14.77 -13.14
C ASN A 3 -25.82 14.73 -13.06
N CYS A 4 -25.24 15.46 -12.11
CA CYS A 4 -23.79 15.70 -12.09
C CYS A 4 -23.22 15.64 -10.67
N GLU A 5 -23.49 14.60 -9.86
CA GLU A 5 -22.80 14.47 -8.56
C GLU A 5 -22.46 13.03 -8.12
N ASP A 6 -23.01 11.97 -8.74
CA ASP A 6 -22.82 10.59 -8.26
C ASP A 6 -21.63 9.81 -8.89
N ASN A 7 -20.84 10.42 -9.77
CA ASN A 7 -19.78 9.67 -10.47
C ASN A 7 -18.48 9.53 -9.66
N ASP A 8 -18.15 10.50 -8.79
CA ASP A 8 -16.85 10.56 -8.10
C ASP A 8 -16.75 9.58 -6.91
N ALA A 9 -17.85 9.40 -6.16
CA ALA A 9 -17.91 8.48 -5.03
C ALA A 9 -17.78 7.00 -5.45
N ILE A 10 -18.40 6.62 -6.57
CA ILE A 10 -18.36 5.25 -7.10
C ILE A 10 -16.95 4.88 -7.56
N VAL A 11 -16.22 5.82 -8.16
CA VAL A 11 -14.83 5.61 -8.62
C VAL A 11 -13.89 5.48 -7.41
N SER A 12 -14.08 6.30 -6.38
CA SER A 12 -13.30 6.26 -5.14
C SER A 12 -13.48 4.93 -4.37
N GLU A 13 -14.70 4.40 -4.30
CA GLU A 13 -15.01 3.15 -3.61
C GLU A 13 -14.50 1.91 -4.37
N SER A 14 -14.59 1.94 -5.70
CA SER A 14 -14.03 0.90 -6.58
C SER A 14 -12.51 0.81 -6.48
N LEU A 15 -11.82 1.96 -6.41
CA LEU A 15 -10.37 2.01 -6.21
C LEU A 15 -9.93 1.52 -4.83
N GLN A 16 -10.70 1.83 -3.77
CA GLN A 16 -10.44 1.30 -2.43
C GLN A 16 -10.60 -0.23 -2.41
N SER A 17 -11.63 -0.77 -3.04
CA SER A 17 -11.83 -2.22 -3.17
C SER A 17 -10.67 -2.90 -3.91
N GLN A 18 -10.14 -2.26 -4.97
CA GLN A 18 -8.96 -2.75 -5.68
C GLN A 18 -7.69 -2.70 -4.83
N ASP A 19 -7.52 -1.66 -4.02
CA ASP A 19 -6.41 -1.54 -3.09
C ASP A 19 -6.43 -2.60 -2.01
N GLU A 20 -7.60 -2.89 -1.42
CA GLU A 20 -7.77 -3.95 -0.43
C GLU A 20 -7.41 -5.32 -1.02
N LEU A 21 -7.90 -5.62 -2.22
CA LEU A 21 -7.55 -6.84 -2.93
C LEU A 21 -6.04 -6.92 -3.19
N LEU A 22 -5.43 -5.83 -3.67
CA LEU A 22 -3.98 -5.77 -3.90
C LEU A 22 -3.20 -6.03 -2.62
N ILE A 23 -3.57 -5.38 -1.52
CA ILE A 23 -2.89 -5.53 -0.22
C ILE A 23 -3.02 -6.97 0.28
N SER A 24 -4.21 -7.58 0.17
CA SER A 24 -4.46 -8.97 0.55
C SER A 24 -3.60 -9.96 -0.25
N ILE A 25 -3.53 -9.80 -1.57
CA ILE A 25 -2.69 -10.64 -2.43
C ILE A 25 -1.20 -10.45 -2.07
N MET A 26 -0.78 -9.19 -1.86
CA MET A 26 0.61 -8.88 -1.53
C MET A 26 1.00 -9.46 -0.17
N PHE A 27 0.10 -9.43 0.82
CA PHE A 27 0.32 -10.07 2.13
C PHE A 27 0.70 -11.54 1.98
N GLY A 28 0.00 -12.30 1.12
CA GLY A 28 0.31 -13.70 0.82
C GLY A 28 1.63 -13.93 0.06
N LYS A 29 2.18 -12.91 -0.61
CA LYS A 29 3.39 -13.01 -1.43
C LYS A 29 4.60 -12.39 -0.73
N ARG A 30 5.08 -13.07 0.31
CA ARG A 30 6.19 -12.62 1.15
C ARG A 30 7.42 -12.16 0.36
N ALA A 31 7.80 -12.83 -0.73
CA ALA A 31 8.98 -12.43 -1.49
C ALA A 31 8.86 -11.11 -2.30
N LEU A 32 7.67 -10.52 -2.39
CA LEU A 32 7.48 -9.18 -2.98
C LEU A 32 7.71 -8.04 -1.99
N TRP A 33 7.54 -8.26 -0.68
CA TRP A 33 7.61 -7.21 0.34
C TRP A 33 8.62 -7.47 1.47
N ASP A 34 9.03 -8.73 1.68
CA ASP A 34 9.98 -9.13 2.70
C ASP A 34 11.42 -9.08 2.13
N SER A 35 12.23 -8.19 2.70
CA SER A 35 13.65 -8.02 2.34
C SER A 35 14.57 -9.07 2.97
N ASN A 36 14.06 -9.83 3.95
CA ASN A 36 14.80 -10.87 4.67
C ASN A 36 14.78 -12.23 3.95
N ILE A 37 14.08 -12.35 2.81
CA ILE A 37 14.11 -13.59 2.02
C ILE A 37 15.53 -13.97 1.61
N PRO A 38 15.86 -15.27 1.59
CA PRO A 38 17.18 -15.75 1.22
C PRO A 38 17.52 -15.36 -0.23
N ALA A 39 18.81 -15.15 -0.52
CA ALA A 39 19.28 -14.63 -1.81
C ALA A 39 18.79 -15.45 -3.02
N LYS A 40 18.56 -16.76 -2.85
CA LYS A 40 17.98 -17.66 -3.88
C LYS A 40 16.56 -17.26 -4.32
N GLU A 41 15.82 -16.53 -3.50
CA GLU A 41 14.46 -16.07 -3.78
C GLU A 41 14.42 -14.62 -4.27
N ARG A 42 15.56 -13.90 -4.24
CA ARG A 42 15.67 -12.50 -4.70
C ARG A 42 15.84 -12.34 -6.20
N SER A 43 15.90 -13.43 -6.96
CA SER A 43 16.13 -13.38 -8.41
C SER A 43 15.06 -12.52 -9.11
N LYS A 44 15.49 -11.71 -10.08
CA LYS A 44 14.60 -10.86 -10.89
C LYS A 44 13.49 -11.69 -11.56
N LEU A 45 13.80 -12.92 -11.97
CA LEU A 45 12.85 -13.82 -12.62
C LEU A 45 11.70 -14.19 -11.67
N LYS A 46 11.99 -14.62 -10.44
CA LYS A 46 10.99 -14.97 -9.43
C LYS A 46 10.10 -13.79 -9.06
N LYS A 47 10.69 -12.60 -8.93
CA LYS A 47 9.91 -11.38 -8.67
C LYS A 47 8.95 -11.09 -9.81
N ASN A 48 9.39 -11.25 -11.06
CA ASN A 48 8.53 -11.01 -12.21
C ASN A 48 7.38 -12.02 -12.28
N ASP A 49 7.67 -13.29 -12.02
CA ASP A 49 6.70 -14.38 -11.93
C ASP A 49 5.63 -14.10 -10.85
N GLN A 50 6.06 -13.62 -9.67
CA GLN A 50 5.15 -13.22 -8.61
C GLN A 50 4.26 -12.03 -8.99
N TRP A 51 4.80 -11.02 -9.67
CA TRP A 51 4.00 -9.91 -10.18
C TRP A 51 3.02 -10.35 -11.27
N GLN A 52 3.40 -11.33 -12.10
CA GLN A 52 2.52 -11.95 -13.08
C GLN A 52 1.37 -12.69 -12.40
N GLU A 53 1.64 -13.39 -11.29
CA GLU A 53 0.60 -14.04 -10.51
C GLU A 53 -0.34 -13.03 -9.81
N VAL A 54 0.18 -11.91 -9.29
CA VAL A 54 -0.66 -10.81 -8.80
C VAL A 54 -1.56 -10.28 -9.90
N TYR A 55 -1.03 -10.08 -11.10
CA TYR A 55 -1.79 -9.63 -12.26
C TYR A 55 -2.95 -10.59 -12.62
N ASN A 56 -2.66 -11.89 -12.64
CA ASN A 56 -3.67 -12.92 -12.90
C ASN A 56 -4.76 -12.93 -11.82
N LEU A 57 -4.37 -12.81 -10.54
CA LEU A 57 -5.31 -12.78 -9.41
C LEU A 57 -6.18 -11.51 -9.39
N MET A 58 -5.66 -10.40 -9.92
CA MET A 58 -6.44 -9.16 -10.07
C MET A 58 -7.35 -9.17 -11.30
N GLY A 59 -7.45 -10.31 -12.01
CA GLY A 59 -8.30 -10.47 -13.19
C GLY A 59 -7.82 -9.72 -14.43
N GLY A 60 -6.55 -9.28 -14.46
CA GLY A 60 -5.97 -8.54 -15.59
C GLY A 60 -6.55 -7.14 -15.81
N VAL A 61 -7.25 -6.58 -14.81
CA VAL A 61 -7.88 -5.24 -14.89
C VAL A 61 -6.81 -4.13 -14.96
N LEU A 62 -5.70 -4.32 -14.24
CA LEU A 62 -4.57 -3.38 -14.20
C LEU A 62 -3.33 -4.04 -14.77
N ASN A 63 -2.57 -3.32 -15.60
CA ASN A 63 -1.27 -3.78 -16.08
C ASN A 63 -0.27 -3.97 -14.92
N ILE A 64 0.72 -4.86 -15.09
CA ILE A 64 1.79 -5.10 -14.09
C ILE A 64 2.49 -3.79 -13.68
N LYS A 65 2.68 -2.86 -14.62
CA LYS A 65 3.27 -1.55 -14.33
C LYS A 65 2.37 -0.73 -13.39
N GLU A 66 1.07 -0.71 -13.65
CA GLU A 66 0.09 0.04 -12.84
C GLU A 66 -0.05 -0.59 -11.45
N LEU A 67 -0.06 -1.93 -11.36
CA LEU A 67 0.00 -2.67 -10.10
C LEU A 67 1.22 -2.29 -9.25
N LYS A 68 2.39 -2.22 -9.87
CA LYS A 68 3.63 -1.81 -9.19
C LYS A 68 3.55 -0.36 -8.72
N ASP A 69 3.02 0.54 -9.53
CA ASP A 69 2.86 1.95 -9.17
C ASP A 69 1.86 2.11 -8.02
N ARG A 70 0.73 1.40 -8.08
CA ARG A 70 -0.29 1.38 -7.04
C ARG A 70 0.24 0.84 -5.72
N TRP A 71 0.97 -0.28 -5.76
CA TRP A 71 1.63 -0.82 -4.58
C TRP A 71 2.65 0.15 -3.99
N ARG A 72 3.45 0.82 -4.83
CA ARG A 72 4.40 1.87 -4.39
C ARG A 72 3.65 3.00 -3.69
N TYR A 73 2.57 3.49 -4.28
CA TYR A 73 1.73 4.54 -3.71
C TYR A 73 1.14 4.14 -2.34
N LEU A 74 0.60 2.93 -2.22
CA LEU A 74 0.08 2.41 -0.95
C LEU A 74 1.17 2.33 0.12
N ARG A 75 2.37 1.86 -0.24
CA ARG A 75 3.51 1.83 0.69
C ARG A 75 3.93 3.22 1.14
N ASP A 76 4.01 4.20 0.24
CA ASP A 76 4.36 5.58 0.59
C ASP A 76 3.34 6.19 1.56
N ARG A 77 2.05 6.03 1.26
CA ARG A 77 0.94 6.40 2.14
C ARG A 77 1.03 5.74 3.51
N PHE A 78 1.30 4.44 3.54
CA PHE A 78 1.49 3.69 4.79
C PHE A 78 2.68 4.22 5.59
N VAL A 79 3.84 4.42 4.99
CA VAL A 79 5.04 4.94 5.69
C VAL A 79 4.77 6.32 6.28
N LYS A 80 4.11 7.21 5.52
CA LYS A 80 3.72 8.54 6.00
C LYS A 80 2.76 8.47 7.19
N ALA A 81 1.72 7.63 7.10
CA ALA A 81 0.78 7.39 8.19
C ALA A 81 1.48 6.77 9.40
N HIS A 82 2.34 5.78 9.19
CA HIS A 82 3.05 5.08 10.25
C HIS A 82 4.02 6.01 10.99
N ARG A 83 4.78 6.85 10.29
CA ARG A 83 5.63 7.89 10.91
C ARG A 83 4.80 8.90 11.71
N ALA A 84 3.65 9.32 11.19
CA ALA A 84 2.74 10.18 11.94
C ALA A 84 2.19 9.50 13.21
N HIS A 85 1.99 8.17 13.18
CA HIS A 85 1.56 7.39 14.33
C HIS A 85 2.69 7.13 15.36
N THR A 86 3.92 6.87 14.92
CA THR A 86 5.03 6.45 15.80
C THR A 86 5.93 7.58 16.28
N GLN A 87 6.08 8.64 15.50
CA GLN A 87 7.04 9.72 15.73
C GLN A 87 6.37 11.00 16.29
N TYR A 88 5.08 10.94 16.62
CA TYR A 88 4.38 12.09 17.20
C TYR A 88 4.79 12.29 18.67
N THR A 89 5.65 13.29 18.91
CA THR A 89 5.87 13.90 20.22
C THR A 89 5.71 15.42 20.07
N PRO A 90 4.54 16.00 20.43
CA PRO A 90 4.35 17.44 20.37
C PRO A 90 5.05 18.09 21.57
N SER A 91 6.35 18.35 21.46
CA SER A 91 7.08 19.19 22.43
C SER A 91 6.93 20.65 22.02
N GLY A 92 5.82 21.29 22.38
CA GLY A 92 5.65 22.73 22.21
C GLY A 92 4.23 23.20 22.45
N SER A 93 4.06 24.25 23.24
CA SER A 93 2.77 24.84 23.67
C SER A 93 1.90 25.43 22.55
N ALA A 94 2.36 25.37 21.29
CA ALA A 94 1.66 25.83 20.09
C ALA A 94 1.49 24.71 19.05
N ALA A 95 1.69 23.44 19.43
CA ALA A 95 1.56 22.31 18.52
C ALA A 95 0.09 22.04 18.21
N ASN A 96 -0.41 22.68 17.14
CA ASN A 96 -1.69 22.33 16.53
C ASN A 96 -1.67 20.81 16.29
N SER A 97 -2.58 20.08 16.92
CA SER A 97 -2.73 18.63 16.74
C SER A 97 -3.02 18.36 15.26
N LYS A 98 -1.98 18.11 14.46
CA LYS A 98 -2.13 17.76 13.05
C LYS A 98 -2.95 16.47 13.03
N THR A 99 -4.11 16.54 12.39
CA THR A 99 -4.98 15.38 12.20
C THR A 99 -4.17 14.28 11.52
N ILE A 100 -3.99 13.15 12.21
CA ILE A 100 -3.33 12.00 11.64
C ILE A 100 -4.15 11.60 10.41
N PRO A 101 -3.56 11.55 9.20
CA PRO A 101 -4.31 11.23 8.00
C PRO A 101 -4.93 9.84 8.17
N LYS A 102 -6.26 9.76 8.07
CA LYS A 102 -7.00 8.50 8.10
C LYS A 102 -6.65 7.72 6.83
N PHE A 103 -5.62 6.90 6.90
CA PHE A 103 -5.29 5.97 5.83
C PHE A 103 -6.14 4.71 6.02
N ALA A 104 -7.13 4.52 5.14
CA ALA A 104 -8.13 3.45 5.25
C ALA A 104 -7.50 2.05 5.35
N HIS A 105 -6.42 1.82 4.60
CA HIS A 105 -5.74 0.51 4.59
C HIS A 105 -4.60 0.38 5.60
N TYR A 106 -4.48 1.31 6.56
CA TYR A 106 -3.37 1.31 7.52
C TYR A 106 -3.27 -0.01 8.29
N GLN A 107 -4.40 -0.52 8.80
CA GLN A 107 -4.44 -1.77 9.54
C GLN A 107 -4.03 -2.97 8.68
N GLN A 108 -4.48 -3.02 7.43
CA GLN A 108 -4.16 -4.11 6.49
C GLN A 108 -2.67 -4.09 6.10
N MET A 109 -2.00 -2.95 6.20
CA MET A 109 -0.58 -2.80 5.84
C MET A 109 0.38 -2.87 7.03
N LEU A 110 -0.12 -3.10 8.26
CA LEU A 110 0.73 -3.19 9.46
C LEU A 110 1.81 -4.26 9.38
N PHE A 111 1.63 -5.31 8.56
CA PHE A 111 2.66 -6.34 8.32
C PHE A 111 3.95 -5.77 7.70
N LEU A 112 3.88 -4.60 7.05
CA LEU A 112 5.03 -3.91 6.51
C LEU A 112 5.86 -3.19 7.56
N THR A 113 5.37 -3.05 8.80
CA THR A 113 6.07 -2.32 9.88
C THR A 113 7.50 -2.83 10.06
N ASN A 114 7.70 -4.14 10.06
CA ASN A 114 9.02 -4.77 10.24
C ASN A 114 9.96 -4.59 9.04
N THR A 115 9.45 -4.24 7.86
CA THR A 115 10.25 -4.05 6.65
C THR A 115 10.52 -2.57 6.34
N VAL A 116 9.66 -1.65 6.80
CA VAL A 116 9.83 -0.19 6.60
C VAL A 116 10.65 0.50 7.69
N THR A 117 10.75 -0.09 8.88
CA THR A 117 11.55 0.43 10.00
C THR A 117 13.06 0.20 9.84
N HIS A 118 13.47 -0.59 8.85
CA HIS A 118 14.88 -0.86 8.58
C HIS A 118 15.45 0.09 7.50
N ALA A 119 15.36 1.40 7.76
CA ALA A 119 16.20 2.38 7.07
C ALA A 119 17.22 2.91 8.09
N PRO A 120 18.53 2.66 7.90
CA PRO A 120 19.59 3.14 8.79
C PRO A 120 19.69 4.67 8.83
#